data_AF-A0A537J2J3-F1
#
_entry.id   AF-A0A537J2J3-F1
#
_cell.length_a   1.000
_cell.length_b   1.000
_cell.length_c   1.000
_cell.angle_alpha   90.00
_cell.angle_beta   90.00
_cell.angle_gamma   90.00
#
_symmetry.space_group_name_H-M   'P 1'
#
loop_
_entity.id
_entity.type
_entity.pdbx_description
1 polymer ?
#
loop_
_entity_poly.entity_id
_entity_poly.type
_entity_poly.pdbx_seq_one_letter_code
_entity_poly.pdbx_strand_id
1 'polypeptide(L)'
;MTVNARSGQVTPFITGLPTGDHPTEQLAFNGQWIYWSQGSTTNSGVVGLDNNGGLNQWDIPCQDITLSGNVFDSGSGVLTSGYAPFGHKRTTVSAFQDATHPGVCDGAILRARLDMAHPENTIQPFSWGYRNGYAIRFAPANHALMGGLLVGEDGADERGARPSNNAPDALQLARQNPDGTPDYHGWPDRYGFLPASQAIYNPICGPGDDLPCALVLAKDVPIADVLAFPPQPITSPLALEAADSSFTGIDFAPDGFARGPVQSGAALYTLEGDFGFSKANATAPAPEVGHEVKLINFSAPGQPLVLKIMRFAHNTTFEQAFVDGKRGFNRPTNIKFGPDGCAYVVDYGAVRDFGQSDPAAKFKVAGDGPLLQIPGTGVIWKICPR
;
A
#
# COMPACT_ATOMS: atom_id res chain seq x y z
N MET A 1 11.84 -3.79 14.96
CA MET A 1 12.73 -2.93 15.78
C MET A 1 12.39 -3.12 17.26
N THR A 2 13.32 -2.86 18.17
CA THR A 2 13.05 -2.73 19.61
C THR A 2 13.37 -1.30 20.04
N VAL A 3 12.49 -0.68 20.84
CA VAL A 3 12.67 0.69 21.33
C VAL A 3 12.95 0.66 22.83
N ASN A 4 14.06 1.24 23.24
CA ASN A 4 14.34 1.48 24.65
C ASN A 4 13.49 2.65 25.13
N ALA A 5 12.42 2.39 25.89
CA ALA A 5 11.46 3.40 26.31
C ALA A 5 12.05 4.54 27.18
N ARG A 6 13.25 4.38 27.76
CA ARG A 6 13.90 5.43 28.57
C ARG A 6 14.79 6.34 27.75
N SER A 7 15.52 5.79 26.79
CA SER A 7 16.49 6.53 25.96
C SER A 7 15.96 6.90 24.58
N GLY A 8 14.87 6.28 24.14
CA GLY A 8 14.40 6.35 22.76
C GLY A 8 15.28 5.59 21.76
N GLN A 9 16.32 4.89 22.22
CA GLN A 9 17.20 4.13 21.31
C GLN A 9 16.40 3.06 20.57
N VAL A 10 16.48 3.09 19.24
CA VAL A 10 15.88 2.10 18.35
C VAL A 10 16.96 1.13 17.90
N THR A 11 16.73 -0.16 18.10
CA THR A 11 17.60 -1.24 17.61
C THR A 11 16.84 -2.04 16.55
N PRO A 12 17.43 -2.30 15.37
CA PRO A 12 16.79 -3.17 14.37
C PRO A 12 16.49 -4.55 14.94
N PHE A 13 15.36 -5.13 14.55
CA PHE A 13 14.99 -6.50 14.97
C PHE A 13 15.43 -7.53 13.92
N ILE A 14 15.15 -7.22 12.65
CA ILE A 14 15.69 -7.90 11.47
C ILE A 14 16.26 -6.79 10.59
N THR A 15 17.38 -7.07 9.90
CA THR A 15 18.06 -6.11 9.00
C THR A 15 18.21 -6.71 7.62
N GLY A 16 18.51 -5.87 6.62
CA GLY A 16 18.73 -6.34 5.25
C GLY A 16 17.47 -6.79 4.53
N LEU A 17 16.28 -6.37 5.01
CA LEU A 17 15.04 -6.61 4.27
C LEU A 17 15.05 -5.82 2.94
N PRO A 18 14.40 -6.35 1.89
CA PRO A 18 14.31 -5.69 0.59
C PRO A 18 13.70 -4.30 0.72
N THR A 19 14.17 -3.35 -0.08
CA THR A 19 13.58 -2.01 -0.17
C THR A 19 13.79 -1.46 -1.57
N GLY A 20 12.79 -0.74 -2.08
CA GLY A 20 12.85 -0.08 -3.37
C GLY A 20 11.85 1.05 -3.40
N ASP A 21 10.77 0.85 -4.16
CA ASP A 21 9.63 1.76 -4.23
C ASP A 21 8.94 1.93 -2.87
N HIS A 22 8.74 0.82 -2.16
CA HIS A 22 8.14 0.82 -0.81
C HIS A 22 9.09 0.20 0.23
N PRO A 23 9.10 0.70 1.47
CA PRO A 23 9.89 0.16 2.56
C PRO A 23 9.17 -0.98 3.31
N THR A 24 9.76 -1.40 4.44
CA THR A 24 9.04 -2.18 5.46
C THR A 24 8.08 -1.26 6.21
N GLU A 25 6.79 -1.61 6.21
CA GLU A 25 5.71 -0.73 6.70
C GLU A 25 5.16 -1.17 8.07
N GLN A 26 3.84 -1.13 8.26
CA GLN A 26 3.20 -1.43 9.54
C GLN A 26 3.49 -2.86 10.00
N LEU A 27 3.47 -3.02 11.32
CA LEU A 27 3.67 -4.29 12.00
C LEU A 27 2.44 -4.68 12.84
N ALA A 28 2.27 -5.98 13.03
CA ALA A 28 1.26 -6.56 13.88
C ALA A 28 1.82 -7.74 14.66
N PHE A 29 1.19 -8.07 15.79
CA PHE A 29 1.61 -9.16 16.66
C PHE A 29 0.46 -10.11 16.88
N ASN A 30 0.73 -11.42 16.83
CA ASN A 30 -0.23 -12.45 17.20
C ASN A 30 0.50 -13.66 17.79
N GLY A 31 0.25 -13.94 19.07
CA GLY A 31 0.98 -14.96 19.82
C GLY A 31 2.49 -14.69 19.83
N GLN A 32 3.28 -15.68 19.43
CA GLN A 32 4.75 -15.61 19.38
C GLN A 32 5.28 -15.17 18.00
N TRP A 33 4.44 -14.55 17.18
CA TRP A 33 4.79 -14.07 15.85
C TRP A 33 4.69 -12.56 15.75
N ILE A 34 5.67 -11.97 15.07
CA ILE A 34 5.57 -10.64 14.48
C ILE A 34 5.22 -10.79 13.01
N TYR A 35 4.34 -9.93 12.54
CA TYR A 35 3.94 -9.78 11.14
C TYR A 35 4.32 -8.37 10.70
N TRP A 36 4.76 -8.20 9.47
CA TRP A 36 4.97 -6.89 8.88
C TRP A 36 4.62 -6.91 7.41
N SER A 37 4.24 -5.76 6.89
CA SER A 37 4.15 -5.54 5.47
C SER A 37 5.53 -5.22 4.90
N GLN A 38 5.89 -5.94 3.86
CA GLN A 38 7.05 -5.68 3.02
C GLN A 38 6.54 -5.26 1.66
N GLY A 39 6.55 -3.94 1.40
CA GLY A 39 6.10 -3.40 0.13
C GLY A 39 7.01 -3.81 -1.04
N SER A 40 6.46 -3.74 -2.24
CA SER A 40 7.17 -4.03 -3.50
C SER A 40 8.34 -3.07 -3.71
N THR A 41 9.32 -3.55 -4.46
CA THR A 41 10.51 -2.77 -4.83
C THR A 41 10.28 -1.92 -6.07
N THR A 42 9.21 -2.22 -6.83
CA THR A 42 8.79 -1.47 -8.01
C THR A 42 7.33 -1.05 -7.93
N ASN A 43 6.94 -0.10 -8.78
CA ASN A 43 5.56 0.36 -8.89
C ASN A 43 4.61 -0.75 -9.40
N SER A 44 5.03 -1.50 -10.43
CA SER A 44 4.15 -2.36 -11.23
C SER A 44 4.81 -3.68 -11.69
N GLY A 45 5.75 -4.21 -10.91
CA GLY A 45 6.44 -5.48 -11.16
C GLY A 45 7.63 -5.38 -12.12
N VAL A 46 8.06 -4.17 -12.47
CA VAL A 46 9.06 -3.87 -13.50
C VAL A 46 9.98 -2.77 -12.99
N VAL A 47 11.29 -3.01 -13.02
CA VAL A 47 12.28 -1.97 -12.69
C VAL A 47 12.37 -0.97 -13.84
N GLY A 48 12.03 0.28 -13.56
CA GLY A 48 12.14 1.43 -14.45
C GLY A 48 13.13 2.50 -13.95
N LEU A 49 13.19 3.64 -14.64
CA LEU A 49 14.00 4.79 -14.21
C LEU A 49 13.41 5.48 -12.97
N ASP A 50 12.12 5.33 -12.72
CA ASP A 50 11.45 5.76 -11.49
C ASP A 50 12.02 5.06 -10.23
N ASN A 51 12.61 3.87 -10.37
CA ASN A 51 13.22 3.14 -9.26
C ASN A 51 14.72 3.51 -9.11
N ASN A 52 14.97 4.78 -8.74
CA ASN A 52 16.30 5.34 -8.54
C ASN A 52 17.21 5.23 -9.78
N GLY A 53 16.67 5.54 -10.96
CA GLY A 53 17.39 5.43 -12.23
C GLY A 53 17.68 3.98 -12.64
N GLY A 54 16.87 3.03 -12.18
CA GLY A 54 17.04 1.60 -12.42
C GLY A 54 18.06 0.92 -11.50
N LEU A 55 18.49 1.58 -10.42
CA LEU A 55 19.48 1.05 -9.48
C LEU A 55 18.87 0.28 -8.30
N ASN A 56 17.56 0.42 -8.06
CA ASN A 56 16.89 -0.36 -7.04
C ASN A 56 16.89 -1.86 -7.39
N GLN A 57 16.76 -2.68 -6.35
CA GLN A 57 16.52 -4.11 -6.54
C GLN A 57 15.20 -4.37 -7.27
N TRP A 58 15.13 -5.53 -7.93
CA TRP A 58 13.93 -6.04 -8.58
C TRP A 58 13.08 -6.83 -7.57
N ASP A 59 11.78 -6.97 -7.85
CA ASP A 59 10.83 -7.61 -6.92
C ASP A 59 11.16 -9.08 -6.70
N ILE A 60 10.98 -9.59 -5.49
CA ILE A 60 11.29 -10.97 -5.12
C ILE A 60 9.97 -11.73 -4.89
N PRO A 61 9.62 -12.75 -5.70
CA PRO A 61 8.35 -13.44 -5.56
C PRO A 61 8.37 -14.45 -4.40
N CYS A 62 7.21 -14.67 -3.77
CA CYS A 62 7.08 -15.67 -2.69
C CYS A 62 6.89 -17.11 -3.20
N GLN A 63 6.71 -17.29 -4.52
CA GLN A 63 6.58 -18.58 -5.19
C GLN A 63 7.31 -18.54 -6.54
N ASP A 64 7.57 -19.71 -7.12
CA ASP A 64 8.10 -19.78 -8.48
C ASP A 64 7.10 -19.18 -9.47
N ILE A 65 7.57 -18.29 -10.34
CA ILE A 65 6.72 -17.61 -11.33
C ILE A 65 7.26 -17.82 -12.75
N THR A 66 6.33 -17.83 -13.70
CA THR A 66 6.62 -17.79 -15.14
C THR A 66 6.20 -16.43 -15.69
N LEU A 67 7.11 -15.77 -16.40
CA LEU A 67 6.89 -14.44 -16.97
C LEU A 67 6.24 -14.56 -18.36
N SER A 68 5.43 -13.57 -18.72
CA SER A 68 4.66 -13.53 -19.98
C SER A 68 5.52 -13.46 -21.24
N GLY A 69 6.80 -13.09 -21.09
CA GLY A 69 7.70 -12.76 -22.20
C GLY A 69 7.60 -11.29 -22.66
N ASN A 70 6.68 -10.51 -22.09
CA ASN A 70 6.60 -9.06 -22.33
C ASN A 70 7.82 -8.35 -21.75
N VAL A 71 8.20 -7.25 -22.41
CA VAL A 71 9.26 -6.35 -21.96
C VAL A 71 8.78 -4.92 -22.05
N PHE A 72 9.23 -4.11 -21.11
CA PHE A 72 8.76 -2.75 -20.88
C PHE A 72 9.92 -1.78 -21.13
N ASP A 73 9.62 -0.65 -21.76
CA ASP A 73 10.62 0.27 -22.30
C ASP A 73 10.80 1.48 -21.39
N SER A 74 12.01 1.63 -20.87
CA SER A 74 12.41 2.76 -20.04
C SER A 74 13.09 3.89 -20.83
N GLY A 75 12.99 3.85 -22.16
CA GLY A 75 13.64 4.77 -23.07
C GLY A 75 15.06 4.35 -23.46
N SER A 76 15.62 5.04 -24.45
CA SER A 76 16.98 4.80 -24.97
C SER A 76 17.26 3.34 -25.40
N GLY A 77 16.21 2.56 -25.69
CA GLY A 77 16.31 1.14 -26.07
C GLY A 77 16.53 0.19 -24.89
N VAL A 78 16.40 0.65 -23.65
CA VAL A 78 16.49 -0.20 -22.46
C VAL A 78 15.15 -0.89 -22.23
N LEU A 79 15.17 -2.23 -22.29
CA LEU A 79 13.99 -3.07 -22.14
C LEU A 79 14.16 -4.02 -20.96
N THR A 80 13.21 -3.99 -20.02
CA THR A 80 13.21 -4.81 -18.81
C THR A 80 12.00 -5.76 -18.84
N SER A 81 12.17 -7.05 -18.56
CA SER A 81 11.03 -7.92 -18.23
C SER A 81 10.64 -7.72 -16.76
N GLY A 82 9.42 -8.10 -16.35
CA GLY A 82 9.11 -8.05 -14.93
C GLY A 82 9.97 -9.00 -14.09
N TYR A 83 10.09 -8.72 -12.79
CA TYR A 83 10.93 -9.47 -11.84
C TYR A 83 12.37 -9.71 -12.37
N ALA A 84 12.97 -8.70 -13.00
CA ALA A 84 14.35 -8.75 -13.49
C ALA A 84 15.08 -7.42 -13.17
N PRO A 85 16.42 -7.45 -13.03
CA PRO A 85 17.20 -6.22 -12.95
C PRO A 85 16.99 -5.32 -14.16
N PHE A 86 17.17 -4.01 -14.00
CA PHE A 86 17.01 -3.02 -15.06
C PHE A 86 17.79 -3.38 -16.33
N GLY A 87 17.11 -3.38 -17.49
CA GLY A 87 17.70 -3.73 -18.79
C GLY A 87 17.92 -5.23 -19.03
N HIS A 88 17.44 -6.09 -18.13
CA HIS A 88 17.52 -7.55 -18.28
C HIS A 88 16.15 -8.18 -18.57
N LYS A 89 16.22 -9.40 -19.12
CA LYS A 89 15.06 -10.22 -19.48
C LYS A 89 15.16 -11.58 -18.81
N ARG A 90 14.05 -12.07 -18.31
CA ARG A 90 13.90 -13.40 -17.70
C ARG A 90 12.64 -14.09 -18.24
N THR A 91 12.57 -15.40 -18.09
CA THR A 91 11.41 -16.22 -18.46
C THR A 91 10.76 -16.87 -17.24
N THR A 92 11.57 -17.23 -16.25
CA THR A 92 11.14 -17.82 -14.98
C THR A 92 11.95 -17.21 -13.86
N VAL A 93 11.36 -17.11 -12.67
CA VAL A 93 12.02 -16.63 -11.46
C VAL A 93 11.66 -17.56 -10.32
N SER A 94 12.67 -18.01 -9.58
CA SER A 94 12.46 -18.86 -8.41
C SER A 94 12.03 -18.04 -7.20
N ALA A 95 11.22 -18.65 -6.33
CA ALA A 95 10.82 -18.06 -5.06
C ALA A 95 12.04 -17.63 -4.24
N PHE A 96 11.96 -16.43 -3.64
CA PHE A 96 13.01 -15.90 -2.76
C PHE A 96 14.40 -15.73 -3.40
N GLN A 97 14.47 -15.76 -4.74
CA GLN A 97 15.73 -15.59 -5.46
C GLN A 97 16.33 -14.21 -5.15
N ASP A 98 17.63 -14.18 -4.86
CA ASP A 98 18.41 -12.99 -4.50
C ASP A 98 17.97 -12.32 -3.16
N ALA A 99 17.14 -12.99 -2.35
CA ALA A 99 16.80 -12.54 -1.00
C ALA A 99 17.97 -12.67 -0.01
N THR A 100 18.06 -11.73 0.92
CA THR A 100 19.10 -11.69 1.96
C THR A 100 18.90 -12.72 3.08
N HIS A 101 17.66 -13.14 3.30
CA HIS A 101 17.25 -14.11 4.33
C HIS A 101 16.30 -15.15 3.73
N PRO A 102 16.24 -16.37 4.30
CA PRO A 102 15.29 -17.38 3.84
C PRO A 102 13.85 -16.90 3.97
N GLY A 103 13.01 -17.22 2.98
CA GLY A 103 11.57 -16.91 3.01
C GLY A 103 11.21 -15.44 2.83
N VAL A 104 12.19 -14.56 2.53
CA VAL A 104 11.95 -13.15 2.24
C VAL A 104 11.55 -12.96 0.77
N CYS A 105 10.40 -12.34 0.59
CA CYS A 105 9.86 -11.81 -0.66
C CYS A 105 9.28 -10.41 -0.39
N ASP A 106 8.90 -9.68 -1.42
CA ASP A 106 8.23 -8.39 -1.33
C ASP A 106 6.81 -8.44 -1.91
N GLY A 107 6.10 -7.31 -1.83
CA GLY A 107 4.67 -7.28 -2.12
C GLY A 107 3.91 -8.25 -1.22
N ALA A 108 4.31 -8.34 0.05
CA ALA A 108 3.95 -9.45 0.93
C ALA A 108 3.77 -9.03 2.38
N ILE A 109 2.91 -9.77 3.08
CA ILE A 109 2.93 -9.82 4.54
C ILE A 109 3.84 -10.98 4.94
N LEU A 110 4.94 -10.65 5.59
CA LEU A 110 5.89 -11.61 6.15
C LEU A 110 5.67 -11.77 7.64
N ARG A 111 6.12 -12.89 8.20
CA ARG A 111 6.13 -13.13 9.65
C ARG A 111 7.39 -13.83 10.12
N ALA A 112 7.76 -13.61 11.38
CA ALA A 112 8.90 -14.27 12.03
C ALA A 112 8.60 -14.58 13.51
N ARG A 113 9.32 -15.54 14.07
CA ARG A 113 9.22 -15.92 15.49
C ARG A 113 9.86 -14.87 16.37
N LEU A 114 9.13 -14.42 17.39
CA LEU A 114 9.62 -13.46 18.39
C LEU A 114 10.47 -14.10 19.48
N ASP A 115 10.29 -15.40 19.70
CA ASP A 115 10.89 -16.17 20.80
C ASP A 115 12.18 -16.89 20.38
N MET A 116 12.73 -16.54 19.22
CA MET A 116 13.93 -17.14 18.65
C MET A 116 15.10 -16.16 18.69
N ALA A 117 16.31 -16.67 18.96
CA ALA A 117 17.52 -15.85 19.01
C ALA A 117 17.90 -15.24 17.65
N HIS A 118 17.54 -15.93 16.56
CA HIS A 118 17.76 -15.55 15.17
C HIS A 118 16.41 -15.48 14.44
N PRO A 119 15.58 -14.46 14.70
CA PRO A 119 14.26 -14.32 14.08
C PRO A 119 14.33 -14.28 12.55
N GLU A 120 15.41 -13.77 11.97
CA GLU A 120 15.69 -13.72 10.53
C GLU A 120 15.70 -15.11 9.86
N ASN A 121 16.05 -16.16 10.61
CA ASN A 121 16.05 -17.54 10.09
C ASN A 121 14.65 -18.20 10.14
N THR A 122 13.64 -17.48 10.62
CA THR A 122 12.27 -17.98 10.79
C THR A 122 11.26 -17.27 9.93
N ILE A 123 11.72 -16.41 9.02
CA ILE A 123 10.86 -15.62 8.16
C ILE A 123 10.06 -16.56 7.25
N GLN A 124 8.75 -16.32 7.18
CA GLN A 124 7.83 -17.02 6.31
C GLN A 124 6.87 -16.01 5.68
N PRO A 125 6.56 -16.15 4.37
CA PRO A 125 5.46 -15.40 3.80
C PRO A 125 4.14 -15.90 4.39
N PHE A 126 3.31 -14.95 4.81
CA PHE A 126 1.97 -15.21 5.33
C PHE A 126 0.89 -15.00 4.27
N SER A 127 1.07 -13.99 3.41
CA SER A 127 0.18 -13.59 2.31
C SER A 127 0.98 -12.72 1.33
N TRP A 128 0.69 -12.73 0.03
CA TRP A 128 1.48 -11.99 -0.97
C TRP A 128 0.69 -11.57 -2.22
N GLY A 129 1.37 -10.92 -3.17
CA GLY A 129 0.74 -10.40 -4.38
C GLY A 129 0.03 -9.06 -4.14
N TYR A 130 0.64 -8.24 -3.29
CA TYR A 130 0.30 -6.84 -3.09
C TYR A 130 1.34 -5.97 -3.80
N ARG A 131 0.99 -4.74 -4.18
CA ARG A 131 2.01 -3.70 -4.41
C ARG A 131 2.57 -3.24 -3.08
N ASN A 132 1.77 -2.49 -2.32
CA ASN A 132 2.14 -2.05 -0.98
C ASN A 132 1.00 -2.31 0.00
N GLY A 133 0.99 -3.46 0.67
CA GLY A 133 0.04 -3.80 1.73
C GLY A 133 0.29 -3.03 3.03
N TYR A 134 0.41 -1.70 2.95
CA TYR A 134 0.96 -0.82 4.00
C TYR A 134 0.31 -1.04 5.37
N ALA A 135 -1.02 -0.97 5.43
CA ALA A 135 -1.75 -0.91 6.69
C ALA A 135 -2.18 -2.31 7.13
N ILE A 136 -1.73 -2.78 8.30
CA ILE A 136 -2.14 -4.11 8.80
C ILE A 136 -2.68 -4.10 10.22
N ARG A 137 -3.76 -4.88 10.46
CA ARG A 137 -4.31 -5.06 11.81
C ARG A 137 -5.09 -6.36 11.95
N PHE A 138 -4.77 -7.15 12.98
CA PHE A 138 -5.61 -8.28 13.37
C PHE A 138 -6.94 -7.79 13.94
N ALA A 139 -8.03 -8.37 13.43
CA ALA A 139 -9.34 -8.22 14.03
C ALA A 139 -9.38 -8.90 15.42
N PRO A 140 -10.29 -8.48 16.31
CA PRO A 140 -10.59 -9.25 17.51
C PRO A 140 -11.04 -10.69 17.18
N ALA A 141 -10.75 -11.65 18.05
CA ALA A 141 -11.13 -13.05 17.82
C ALA A 141 -12.65 -13.25 17.72
N ASN A 142 -13.43 -12.45 18.45
CA ASN A 142 -14.89 -12.41 18.44
C ASN A 142 -15.47 -11.47 17.37
N HIS A 143 -14.69 -11.11 16.35
CA HIS A 143 -15.11 -10.25 15.24
C HIS A 143 -15.67 -11.05 14.05
N ALA A 144 -16.35 -10.38 13.11
CA ALA A 144 -16.81 -10.99 11.85
C ALA A 144 -15.67 -11.57 10.99
N LEU A 145 -14.45 -11.03 11.16
CA LEU A 145 -13.22 -11.52 10.53
C LEU A 145 -12.50 -12.60 11.36
N MET A 146 -13.04 -12.99 12.52
CA MET A 146 -12.59 -14.12 13.35
C MET A 146 -11.08 -14.12 13.67
N GLY A 147 -10.52 -12.96 14.03
CA GLY A 147 -9.08 -12.85 14.29
C GLY A 147 -8.21 -12.76 13.03
N GLY A 148 -8.79 -12.59 11.84
CA GLY A 148 -8.08 -12.44 10.58
C GLY A 148 -7.30 -11.12 10.49
N LEU A 149 -6.27 -11.11 9.63
CA LEU A 149 -5.40 -9.95 9.40
C LEU A 149 -5.97 -9.10 8.27
N LEU A 150 -6.53 -7.94 8.62
CA LEU A 150 -6.96 -6.96 7.63
C LEU A 150 -5.74 -6.23 7.08
N VAL A 151 -5.70 -6.06 5.76
CA VAL A 151 -4.63 -5.36 5.04
C VAL A 151 -5.26 -4.25 4.19
N GLY A 152 -4.76 -3.02 4.31
CA GLY A 152 -4.99 -1.94 3.36
C GLY A 152 -3.81 -1.87 2.41
N GLU A 153 -4.07 -2.01 1.13
CA GLU A 153 -3.09 -1.99 0.05
C GLU A 153 -3.22 -0.72 -0.79
N ASP A 154 -2.08 -0.12 -1.12
CA ASP A 154 -1.98 1.00 -2.05
C ASP A 154 -1.74 0.47 -3.47
N GLY A 155 -2.60 0.88 -4.40
CA GLY A 155 -2.59 0.49 -5.81
C GLY A 155 -1.38 1.05 -6.58
N ALA A 156 -1.24 0.65 -7.84
CA ALA A 156 -0.15 1.12 -8.72
C ALA A 156 -0.38 2.55 -9.23
N ASP A 157 0.71 3.30 -9.38
CA ASP A 157 0.67 4.72 -9.79
C ASP A 157 0.88 4.89 -11.31
N GLU A 158 0.48 6.06 -11.83
CA GLU A 158 0.78 6.53 -13.19
C GLU A 158 2.25 7.00 -13.31
N ARG A 159 3.19 6.04 -13.30
CA ARG A 159 4.64 6.27 -13.45
C ARG A 159 5.45 5.02 -13.82
N GLY A 160 6.71 5.26 -14.20
CA GLY A 160 7.71 4.24 -14.47
C GLY A 160 7.61 3.63 -15.86
N ALA A 161 8.20 2.44 -16.02
CA ALA A 161 8.21 1.68 -17.27
C ALA A 161 6.90 0.96 -17.59
N ARG A 162 6.01 0.83 -16.60
CA ARG A 162 4.69 0.20 -16.71
C ARG A 162 3.65 1.04 -15.94
N PRO A 163 3.38 2.27 -16.41
CA PRO A 163 2.47 3.19 -15.74
C PRO A 163 1.05 2.63 -15.68
N SER A 164 0.38 2.84 -14.56
CA SER A 164 -0.96 2.31 -14.30
C SER A 164 -1.85 3.40 -13.74
N ASN A 165 -2.85 3.80 -14.52
CA ASN A 165 -3.80 4.80 -14.07
C ASN A 165 -4.91 4.13 -13.26
N ASN A 166 -5.49 4.86 -12.31
CA ASN A 166 -6.75 4.49 -11.65
C ASN A 166 -6.76 3.06 -11.04
N ALA A 167 -5.60 2.52 -10.69
CA ALA A 167 -5.51 1.26 -9.96
C ALA A 167 -6.04 1.51 -8.54
N PRO A 168 -7.14 0.86 -8.12
CA PRO A 168 -7.74 1.14 -6.83
C PRO A 168 -6.86 0.67 -5.69
N ASP A 169 -6.91 1.39 -4.59
CA ASP A 169 -6.47 0.85 -3.31
C ASP A 169 -7.46 -0.21 -2.83
N ALA A 170 -6.99 -1.20 -2.07
CA ALA A 170 -7.77 -2.39 -1.76
C ALA A 170 -7.73 -2.73 -0.27
N LEU A 171 -8.90 -3.09 0.26
CA LEU A 171 -9.01 -3.71 1.57
C LEU A 171 -9.05 -5.23 1.40
N GLN A 172 -8.10 -5.94 2.01
CA GLN A 172 -7.84 -7.35 1.79
C GLN A 172 -7.82 -8.12 3.11
N LEU A 173 -8.02 -9.44 3.06
CA LEU A 173 -7.90 -10.31 4.24
C LEU A 173 -6.76 -11.31 4.02
N ALA A 174 -5.63 -11.08 4.67
CA ALA A 174 -4.45 -11.93 4.56
C ALA A 174 -4.63 -13.24 5.34
N ARG A 175 -4.22 -14.35 4.73
CA ARG A 175 -4.29 -15.69 5.33
C ARG A 175 -3.31 -16.66 4.68
N GLN A 176 -3.04 -17.76 5.38
CA GLN A 176 -2.45 -18.93 4.72
C GLN A 176 -3.53 -19.82 4.12
N ASN A 177 -3.20 -20.42 2.99
CA ASN A 177 -3.96 -21.52 2.41
C ASN A 177 -3.94 -22.75 3.33
N PRO A 178 -4.86 -23.73 3.16
CA PRO A 178 -4.91 -24.94 3.98
C PRO A 178 -3.63 -25.77 3.99
N ASP A 179 -2.81 -25.68 2.95
CA ASP A 179 -1.51 -26.36 2.82
C ASP A 179 -0.33 -25.59 3.46
N GLY A 180 -0.61 -24.43 4.07
CA GLY A 180 0.38 -23.58 4.71
C GLY A 180 1.10 -22.60 3.78
N THR A 181 0.80 -22.59 2.48
CA THR A 181 1.31 -21.57 1.55
C THR A 181 0.63 -20.22 1.80
N PRO A 182 1.28 -19.08 1.50
CA PRO A 182 0.65 -17.77 1.56
C PRO A 182 -0.41 -17.64 0.45
N ASP A 183 -1.55 -16.99 0.71
CA ASP A 183 -2.50 -16.67 -0.36
C ASP A 183 -2.01 -15.51 -1.26
N TYR A 184 -2.57 -15.38 -2.46
CA TYR A 184 -2.06 -14.47 -3.52
C TYR A 184 -3.14 -13.48 -3.95
N HIS A 185 -2.83 -12.20 -3.93
CA HIS A 185 -3.78 -11.11 -4.12
C HIS A 185 -3.76 -10.48 -5.52
N GLY A 186 -2.87 -10.96 -6.40
CA GLY A 186 -2.97 -10.75 -7.84
C GLY A 186 -2.00 -9.73 -8.45
N TRP A 187 -1.39 -8.86 -7.65
CA TRP A 187 -0.36 -7.93 -8.14
C TRP A 187 0.85 -8.73 -8.69
N PRO A 188 1.43 -8.34 -9.86
CA PRO A 188 1.26 -7.05 -10.56
C PRO A 188 0.21 -7.02 -11.67
N ASP A 189 -0.52 -8.10 -11.93
CA ASP A 189 -1.40 -8.22 -13.11
C ASP A 189 -2.90 -8.13 -12.79
N ARG A 190 -3.24 -7.87 -11.52
CA ARG A 190 -4.62 -7.61 -11.10
C ARG A 190 -4.69 -6.42 -10.17
N TYR A 191 -5.59 -5.49 -10.46
CA TYR A 191 -5.91 -4.36 -9.59
C TYR A 191 -7.34 -4.50 -9.09
N GLY A 192 -7.49 -4.67 -7.77
CA GLY A 192 -8.78 -4.96 -7.16
C GLY A 192 -9.46 -6.20 -7.77
N PHE A 193 -10.65 -6.03 -8.34
CA PHE A 193 -11.41 -7.13 -8.94
C PHE A 193 -11.04 -7.45 -10.38
N LEU A 194 -10.26 -6.60 -11.06
CA LEU A 194 -10.08 -6.63 -12.51
C LEU A 194 -8.61 -6.86 -12.91
N PRO A 195 -8.34 -7.53 -14.04
CA PRO A 195 -6.99 -7.59 -14.60
C PRO A 195 -6.42 -6.20 -14.90
N ALA A 196 -5.10 -6.02 -14.74
CA ALA A 196 -4.41 -4.76 -15.01
C ALA A 196 -4.54 -4.32 -16.49
N SER A 197 -4.72 -5.27 -17.42
CA SER A 197 -4.96 -5.02 -18.84
C SER A 197 -6.32 -4.43 -19.20
N GLN A 198 -7.22 -4.23 -18.21
CA GLN A 198 -8.51 -3.59 -18.46
C GLN A 198 -8.34 -2.10 -18.79
N ALA A 199 -9.13 -1.61 -19.74
CA ALA A 199 -8.99 -0.24 -20.26
C ALA A 199 -9.17 0.88 -19.22
N ILE A 200 -9.85 0.60 -18.10
CA ILE A 200 -9.99 1.53 -16.98
C ILE A 200 -8.62 1.88 -16.34
N TYR A 201 -7.63 1.01 -16.51
CA TYR A 201 -6.28 1.19 -15.97
C TYR A 201 -5.28 1.71 -16.99
N ASN A 202 -5.69 1.91 -18.24
CA ASN A 202 -4.79 2.39 -19.28
C ASN A 202 -4.11 3.69 -18.85
N PRO A 203 -2.78 3.81 -19.05
CA PRO A 203 -2.07 5.02 -18.72
C PRO A 203 -2.61 6.23 -19.49
N ILE A 204 -2.56 7.37 -18.83
CA ILE A 204 -3.04 8.67 -19.30
C ILE A 204 -1.92 9.71 -19.43
N CYS A 205 -0.67 9.28 -19.26
CA CYS A 205 0.54 10.07 -19.24
C CYS A 205 0.74 10.88 -17.95
N GLY A 206 1.59 10.38 -17.06
CA GLY A 206 1.99 11.01 -15.81
C GLY A 206 3.34 11.73 -15.88
N PRO A 207 3.66 12.60 -14.90
CA PRO A 207 4.96 13.25 -14.82
C PRO A 207 6.09 12.28 -14.41
N GLY A 208 5.75 11.07 -13.95
CA GLY A 208 6.68 10.04 -13.52
C GLY A 208 6.93 8.93 -14.54
N ASP A 209 6.35 9.01 -15.74
CA ASP A 209 6.55 7.99 -16.78
C ASP A 209 7.98 8.00 -17.32
N ASP A 210 8.53 6.81 -17.60
CA ASP A 210 9.88 6.70 -18.18
C ASP A 210 9.93 7.20 -19.64
N LEU A 211 8.77 7.20 -20.32
CA LEU A 211 8.65 7.54 -21.73
C LEU A 211 7.86 8.84 -21.95
N PRO A 212 8.14 9.58 -23.04
CA PRO A 212 7.24 10.63 -23.49
C PRO A 212 5.82 10.08 -23.76
N CYS A 213 4.80 10.88 -23.44
CA CYS A 213 3.38 10.48 -23.52
C CYS A 213 2.98 9.79 -24.83
N ALA A 214 3.44 10.26 -25.99
CA ALA A 214 3.11 9.64 -27.28
C ALA A 214 3.61 8.18 -27.39
N LEU A 215 4.71 7.84 -26.72
CA LEU A 215 5.22 6.47 -26.66
C LEU A 215 4.52 5.64 -25.58
N VAL A 216 4.20 6.22 -24.42
CA VAL A 216 3.38 5.55 -23.38
C VAL A 216 2.07 5.07 -23.98
N LEU A 217 1.31 5.97 -24.62
CA LEU A 217 0.03 5.62 -25.25
C LEU A 217 0.16 4.61 -26.40
N ALA A 218 1.33 4.50 -27.02
CA ALA A 218 1.57 3.58 -28.14
C ALA A 218 2.06 2.20 -27.68
N LYS A 219 2.69 2.09 -26.51
CA LYS A 219 3.37 0.88 -26.04
C LYS A 219 2.70 0.24 -24.83
N ASP A 220 2.08 1.03 -23.98
CA ASP A 220 1.59 0.60 -22.66
C ASP A 220 0.06 0.55 -22.60
N VAL A 221 -0.62 0.67 -23.74
CA VAL A 221 -2.08 0.61 -23.87
C VAL A 221 -2.51 -0.57 -24.77
N PRO A 222 -3.22 -1.58 -24.24
CA PRO A 222 -3.48 -1.81 -22.82
C PRO A 222 -2.20 -2.20 -22.06
N ILE A 223 -2.25 -2.12 -20.73
CA ILE A 223 -1.14 -2.58 -19.88
C ILE A 223 -0.88 -4.06 -20.14
N ALA A 224 0.34 -4.39 -20.55
CA ALA A 224 0.74 -5.77 -20.80
C ALA A 224 0.97 -6.53 -19.48
N ASP A 225 0.59 -7.81 -19.45
CA ASP A 225 0.80 -8.67 -18.27
C ASP A 225 2.28 -8.96 -18.05
N VAL A 226 2.71 -9.02 -16.79
CA VAL A 226 4.07 -9.39 -16.36
C VAL A 226 4.21 -10.91 -16.27
N LEU A 227 3.21 -11.58 -15.71
CA LEU A 227 3.16 -13.02 -15.50
C LEU A 227 2.49 -13.70 -16.69
N ALA A 228 2.96 -14.90 -17.05
CA ALA A 228 2.29 -15.71 -18.08
C ALA A 228 0.92 -16.20 -17.61
N PHE A 229 0.78 -16.44 -16.31
CA PHE A 229 -0.43 -16.83 -15.61
C PHE A 229 -0.23 -16.61 -14.11
N PRO A 230 -1.30 -16.42 -13.32
CA PRO A 230 -1.20 -16.36 -11.86
C PRO A 230 -0.56 -17.64 -11.30
N PRO A 231 0.40 -17.55 -10.36
CA PRO A 231 1.07 -18.72 -9.78
C PRO A 231 0.12 -19.58 -8.93
N GLN A 232 -0.99 -18.99 -8.47
CA GLN A 232 -2.07 -19.67 -7.76
C GLN A 232 -3.39 -18.89 -7.91
N PRO A 233 -4.54 -19.42 -7.44
CA PRO A 233 -5.81 -18.70 -7.47
C PRO A 233 -5.73 -17.36 -6.75
N ILE A 234 -6.32 -16.33 -7.37
CA ILE A 234 -6.27 -14.96 -6.83
C ILE A 234 -7.36 -14.78 -5.77
N THR A 235 -6.95 -14.43 -4.55
CA THR A 235 -7.84 -13.99 -3.48
C THR A 235 -8.45 -12.63 -3.84
N SER A 236 -9.78 -12.54 -3.83
CA SER A 236 -10.48 -11.28 -4.08
C SER A 236 -10.36 -10.33 -2.88
N PRO A 237 -10.29 -9.01 -3.12
CA PRO A 237 -10.37 -8.02 -2.05
C PRO A 237 -11.76 -8.01 -1.41
N LEU A 238 -11.84 -7.51 -0.17
CA LEU A 238 -13.10 -7.28 0.55
C LEU A 238 -13.83 -6.03 0.06
N ALA A 239 -13.08 -4.99 -0.27
CA ALA A 239 -13.58 -3.71 -0.77
C ALA A 239 -12.47 -2.95 -1.50
N LEU A 240 -12.86 -1.93 -2.27
CA LEU A 240 -11.95 -1.02 -2.95
C LEU A 240 -12.14 0.39 -2.41
N GLU A 241 -11.06 1.15 -2.45
CA GLU A 241 -11.04 2.60 -2.35
C GLU A 241 -10.71 3.22 -3.71
N ALA A 242 -10.80 4.55 -3.80
CA ALA A 242 -10.35 5.24 -4.99
C ALA A 242 -8.83 5.04 -5.17
N ALA A 243 -8.36 5.17 -6.41
CA ALA A 243 -6.93 5.18 -6.69
C ALA A 243 -6.25 6.33 -5.95
N ASP A 244 -4.98 6.14 -5.60
CA ASP A 244 -4.12 7.13 -4.94
C ASP A 244 -4.65 7.63 -3.57
N SER A 245 -5.58 6.91 -2.92
CA SER A 245 -6.08 7.32 -1.61
C SER A 245 -5.13 6.99 -0.44
N SER A 246 -4.27 5.99 -0.63
CA SER A 246 -3.17 5.51 0.20
C SER A 246 -3.55 5.11 1.62
N PHE A 247 -3.80 3.81 1.86
CA PHE A 247 -3.97 3.23 3.18
C PHE A 247 -2.69 3.32 4.01
N THR A 248 -2.79 3.85 5.22
CA THR A 248 -1.61 3.96 6.11
C THR A 248 -1.80 3.39 7.50
N GLY A 249 -3.04 3.23 7.95
CA GLY A 249 -3.32 2.77 9.30
C GLY A 249 -4.70 2.16 9.42
N ILE A 250 -4.81 1.12 10.25
CA ILE A 250 -6.08 0.48 10.62
C ILE A 250 -6.06 0.22 12.12
N ASP A 251 -7.19 0.49 12.80
CA ASP A 251 -7.43 -0.05 14.13
C ASP A 251 -8.92 -0.34 14.39
N PHE A 252 -9.18 -1.35 15.22
CA PHE A 252 -10.53 -1.74 15.59
C PHE A 252 -11.01 -0.93 16.80
N ALA A 253 -12.20 -0.35 16.67
CA ALA A 253 -12.82 0.45 17.70
C ALA A 253 -13.18 -0.42 18.91
N PRO A 254 -12.78 -0.03 20.14
CA PRO A 254 -13.24 -0.71 21.34
C PRO A 254 -14.74 -0.43 21.55
N ASP A 255 -15.43 -1.32 22.27
CA ASP A 255 -16.88 -1.17 22.49
C ASP A 255 -17.27 0.17 23.13
N GLY A 256 -16.41 0.75 23.99
CA GLY A 256 -16.65 2.08 24.57
C GLY A 256 -16.66 3.24 23.56
N PHE A 257 -16.09 3.02 22.37
CA PHE A 257 -16.11 3.97 21.25
C PHE A 257 -17.34 3.78 20.34
N ALA A 258 -17.99 2.61 20.39
CA ALA A 258 -19.13 2.28 19.54
C ALA A 258 -20.38 3.09 19.91
N ARG A 259 -20.59 4.19 19.18
CA ARG A 259 -21.77 5.07 19.29
C ARG A 259 -22.03 5.81 17.99
N GLY A 260 -23.27 6.28 17.82
CA GLY A 260 -23.69 6.98 16.61
C GLY A 260 -23.51 6.09 15.37
N PRO A 261 -22.71 6.50 14.36
CA PRO A 261 -22.49 5.69 13.16
C PRO A 261 -21.55 4.49 13.39
N VAL A 262 -20.80 4.45 14.49
CA VAL A 262 -19.83 3.39 14.80
C VAL A 262 -20.52 2.21 15.47
N GLN A 263 -20.47 1.03 14.85
CA GLN A 263 -21.03 -0.20 15.39
C GLN A 263 -19.97 -0.97 16.22
N SER A 264 -20.42 -1.91 17.06
CA SER A 264 -19.50 -2.82 17.77
C SER A 264 -18.68 -3.61 16.74
N GLY A 265 -17.38 -3.71 16.98
CA GLY A 265 -16.43 -4.35 16.07
C GLY A 265 -16.02 -3.52 14.85
N ALA A 266 -16.50 -2.27 14.71
CA ALA A 266 -16.07 -1.41 13.62
C ALA A 266 -14.56 -1.16 13.60
N ALA A 267 -14.01 -0.81 12.44
CA ALA A 267 -12.64 -0.36 12.29
C ALA A 267 -12.61 1.08 11.78
N LEU A 268 -11.60 1.84 12.22
CA LEU A 268 -11.21 3.08 11.59
C LEU A 268 -9.91 2.85 10.81
N TYR A 269 -9.79 3.52 9.67
CA TYR A 269 -8.57 3.50 8.87
C TYR A 269 -8.25 4.87 8.31
N THR A 270 -6.96 5.12 8.11
CA THR A 270 -6.42 6.38 7.60
C THR A 270 -6.05 6.23 6.13
N LEU A 271 -6.36 7.29 5.39
CA LEU A 271 -6.00 7.47 3.99
C LEU A 271 -5.09 8.70 3.89
N GLU A 272 -3.84 8.51 3.52
CA GLU A 272 -2.83 9.56 3.43
C GLU A 272 -3.17 10.57 2.32
N GLY A 273 -3.82 10.12 1.25
CA GLY A 273 -4.15 10.88 0.05
C GLY A 273 -3.04 10.88 -1.00
N ASP A 274 -3.33 11.43 -2.16
CA ASP A 274 -2.53 11.22 -3.37
C ASP A 274 -1.25 12.07 -3.38
N PHE A 275 -0.28 11.69 -4.19
CA PHE A 275 0.95 12.44 -4.39
C PHE A 275 1.01 13.15 -5.75
N GLY A 276 -0.15 13.38 -6.38
CA GLY A 276 -0.25 14.12 -7.62
C GLY A 276 0.43 13.46 -8.83
N PHE A 277 0.64 12.14 -8.83
CA PHE A 277 1.08 11.42 -10.03
C PHE A 277 0.00 11.44 -11.11
N SER A 278 -1.26 11.33 -10.69
CA SER A 278 -2.45 11.35 -11.54
C SER A 278 -3.31 12.59 -11.28
N LYS A 279 -4.35 12.76 -12.10
CA LYS A 279 -5.42 13.73 -11.79
C LYS A 279 -6.22 13.26 -10.58
N ALA A 280 -6.97 14.20 -10.00
CA ALA A 280 -7.96 13.96 -8.94
C ALA A 280 -8.72 12.64 -9.13
N ASN A 281 -8.78 11.83 -8.08
CA ASN A 281 -9.38 10.48 -8.08
C ASN A 281 -10.93 10.48 -8.01
N ALA A 282 -11.53 11.67 -8.14
CA ALA A 282 -12.97 11.85 -8.21
C ALA A 282 -13.33 12.89 -9.28
N THR A 283 -14.58 12.85 -9.74
CA THR A 283 -15.12 13.87 -10.65
C THR A 283 -16.34 14.52 -9.99
N ALA A 284 -16.38 15.86 -10.02
CA ALA A 284 -17.48 16.62 -9.43
C ALA A 284 -18.85 16.10 -9.90
N PRO A 285 -19.84 15.95 -8.99
CA PRO A 285 -19.83 16.44 -7.61
C PRO A 285 -19.27 15.45 -6.57
N ALA A 286 -18.69 14.31 -6.99
CA ALA A 286 -18.08 13.37 -6.05
C ALA A 286 -16.81 14.00 -5.42
N PRO A 287 -16.62 13.89 -4.10
CA PRO A 287 -15.43 14.40 -3.43
C PRO A 287 -14.24 13.45 -3.57
N GLU A 288 -13.03 14.02 -3.70
CA GLU A 288 -11.76 13.29 -3.74
C GLU A 288 -11.52 12.49 -2.47
N VAL A 289 -10.97 11.29 -2.60
CA VAL A 289 -10.78 10.35 -1.51
C VAL A 289 -9.32 10.35 -1.09
N GLY A 290 -9.07 10.52 0.21
CA GLY A 290 -7.73 10.79 0.73
C GLY A 290 -7.78 11.80 1.86
N HIS A 291 -6.63 12.03 2.50
CA HIS A 291 -6.46 13.03 3.56
C HIS A 291 -7.51 12.91 4.67
N GLU A 292 -7.88 11.68 5.05
CA GLU A 292 -9.03 11.43 5.90
C GLU A 292 -8.94 10.15 6.74
N VAL A 293 -9.88 10.04 7.68
CA VAL A 293 -10.21 8.82 8.41
C VAL A 293 -11.56 8.33 7.93
N LYS A 294 -11.64 7.05 7.59
CA LYS A 294 -12.88 6.36 7.25
C LYS A 294 -13.24 5.31 8.28
N LEU A 295 -14.52 4.97 8.30
CA LEU A 295 -15.14 3.99 9.19
C LEU A 295 -15.62 2.80 8.36
N ILE A 296 -15.32 1.60 8.84
CA ILE A 296 -15.86 0.34 8.35
C ILE A 296 -16.70 -0.28 9.45
N ASN A 297 -17.99 -0.41 9.21
CA ASN A 297 -18.84 -1.31 10.00
C ASN A 297 -18.91 -2.67 9.33
N PHE A 298 -18.88 -3.73 10.13
CA PHE A 298 -18.99 -5.10 9.67
C PHE A 298 -20.35 -5.69 10.08
N SER A 299 -20.83 -6.70 9.34
CA SER A 299 -21.94 -7.53 9.81
C SER A 299 -21.58 -8.23 11.13
N ALA A 300 -22.60 -8.68 11.86
CA ALA A 300 -22.38 -9.36 13.14
C ALA A 300 -21.60 -10.69 12.95
N PRO A 301 -20.80 -11.11 13.94
CA PRO A 301 -20.11 -12.40 13.89
C PRO A 301 -21.07 -13.57 13.57
N GLY A 302 -20.66 -14.46 12.67
CA GLY A 302 -21.46 -15.60 12.23
C GLY A 302 -22.51 -15.30 11.15
N GLN A 303 -22.69 -14.03 10.75
CA GLN A 303 -23.48 -13.66 9.57
C GLN A 303 -22.59 -13.62 8.31
N PRO A 304 -23.18 -13.67 7.10
CA PRO A 304 -22.44 -13.36 5.88
C PRO A 304 -21.72 -12.01 6.02
N LEU A 305 -20.44 -11.98 5.64
CA LEU A 305 -19.61 -10.78 5.77
C LEU A 305 -20.17 -9.66 4.87
N VAL A 306 -20.51 -8.54 5.49
CA VAL A 306 -20.94 -7.31 4.80
C VAL A 306 -20.14 -6.16 5.39
N LEU A 307 -19.56 -5.33 4.52
CA LEU A 307 -18.83 -4.13 4.90
C LEU A 307 -19.68 -2.90 4.55
N LYS A 308 -19.75 -1.95 5.48
CA LYS A 308 -20.29 -0.62 5.22
C LYS A 308 -19.22 0.43 5.51
N ILE A 309 -18.67 0.96 4.43
CA ILE A 309 -17.63 1.98 4.44
C ILE A 309 -18.25 3.37 4.36
N MET A 310 -17.76 4.31 5.17
CA MET A 310 -18.15 5.72 5.11
C MET A 310 -17.04 6.65 5.59
N ARG A 311 -17.06 7.90 5.15
CA ARG A 311 -16.22 8.95 5.72
C ARG A 311 -16.55 9.16 7.19
N PHE A 312 -15.52 9.40 8.01
CA PHE A 312 -15.68 9.55 9.45
C PHE A 312 -15.12 10.88 9.95
N ALA A 313 -13.85 11.18 9.63
CA ALA A 313 -13.23 12.46 9.94
C ALA A 313 -12.42 12.93 8.74
N HIS A 314 -12.78 14.06 8.16
CA HIS A 314 -12.19 14.57 6.93
C HIS A 314 -12.26 16.10 6.88
N ASN A 315 -11.45 16.70 6.03
CA ASN A 315 -11.56 18.12 5.72
C ASN A 315 -12.80 18.40 4.87
N THR A 316 -13.35 19.61 4.94
CA THR A 316 -14.49 20.00 4.11
C THR A 316 -14.14 20.16 2.63
N THR A 317 -12.86 20.30 2.33
CA THR A 317 -12.32 20.45 0.96
C THR A 317 -11.88 19.13 0.37
N PHE A 318 -11.80 18.07 1.19
CA PHE A 318 -11.34 16.74 0.79
C PHE A 318 -9.88 16.67 0.33
N GLU A 319 -9.14 17.74 0.62
CA GLU A 319 -7.73 17.92 0.26
C GLU A 319 -6.89 18.26 1.48
N GLN A 320 -5.57 18.29 1.32
CA GLN A 320 -4.63 18.69 2.36
C GLN A 320 -5.00 20.06 2.95
N ALA A 321 -5.12 20.17 4.27
CA ALA A 321 -5.59 21.40 4.91
C ALA A 321 -4.69 22.63 4.63
N PHE A 322 -3.39 22.42 4.39
CA PHE A 322 -2.44 23.52 4.20
C PHE A 322 -2.69 24.31 2.91
N VAL A 323 -3.22 23.69 1.84
CA VAL A 323 -3.40 24.38 0.55
C VAL A 323 -4.41 25.53 0.68
N ASP A 324 -5.36 25.40 1.61
CA ASP A 324 -6.38 26.40 1.93
C ASP A 324 -6.03 27.28 3.15
N GLY A 325 -4.84 27.11 3.75
CA GLY A 325 -4.48 27.76 5.02
C GLY A 325 -5.38 27.35 6.19
N LYS A 326 -5.98 26.17 6.13
CA LYS A 326 -6.87 25.62 7.17
C LYS A 326 -6.10 24.78 8.19
N ARG A 327 -6.79 24.44 9.27
CA ARG A 327 -6.33 23.43 10.24
C ARG A 327 -7.17 22.18 10.04
N GLY A 328 -6.52 21.07 9.76
CA GLY A 328 -7.16 19.80 9.42
C GLY A 328 -6.12 18.78 8.98
N PHE A 329 -6.58 17.66 8.43
CA PHE A 329 -5.69 16.61 7.96
C PHE A 329 -4.82 17.10 6.79
N ASN A 330 -3.56 16.70 6.76
CA ASN A 330 -2.71 16.78 5.58
C ASN A 330 -2.34 15.36 5.16
N ARG A 331 -1.59 14.62 5.97
CA ARG A 331 -1.10 13.28 5.61
C ARG A 331 -1.24 12.32 6.80
N PRO A 332 -2.46 11.86 7.13
CA PRO A 332 -2.65 10.91 8.21
C PRO A 332 -1.99 9.58 7.86
N THR A 333 -1.08 9.11 8.72
CA THR A 333 -0.20 7.95 8.47
C THR A 333 -0.40 6.80 9.45
N ASN A 334 -1.16 7.00 10.52
CA ASN A 334 -1.52 5.90 11.40
C ASN A 334 -2.73 6.27 12.25
N ILE A 335 -3.42 5.24 12.74
CA ILE A 335 -4.45 5.37 13.75
C ILE A 335 -4.34 4.25 14.79
N LYS A 336 -4.45 4.62 16.07
CA LYS A 336 -4.53 3.67 17.19
C LYS A 336 -5.52 4.12 18.25
N PHE A 337 -6.26 3.18 18.82
CA PHE A 337 -7.08 3.43 20.00
C PHE A 337 -6.22 3.35 21.27
N GLY A 338 -6.31 4.41 22.09
CA GLY A 338 -5.65 4.48 23.38
C GLY A 338 -6.45 3.78 24.49
N PRO A 339 -5.82 3.57 25.66
CA PRO A 339 -6.48 2.97 26.83
C PRO A 339 -7.60 3.85 27.40
N ASP A 340 -7.64 5.14 27.04
CA ASP A 340 -8.71 6.07 27.38
C ASP A 340 -9.94 5.95 26.46
N GLY A 341 -9.91 5.01 25.51
CA GLY A 341 -11.00 4.76 24.58
C GLY A 341 -11.13 5.79 23.47
N CYS A 342 -10.14 6.67 23.26
CA CYS A 342 -10.11 7.60 22.13
C CYS A 342 -9.21 7.08 21.01
N ALA A 343 -9.50 7.45 19.76
CA ALA A 343 -8.61 7.22 18.63
C ALA A 343 -7.57 8.34 18.53
N TYR A 344 -6.33 7.96 18.25
CA TYR A 344 -5.21 8.87 17.98
C TYR A 344 -4.76 8.68 16.55
N VAL A 345 -4.80 9.77 15.77
CA VAL A 345 -4.36 9.78 14.36
C VAL A 345 -3.08 10.56 14.27
N VAL A 346 -2.03 9.93 13.76
CA VAL A 346 -0.76 10.61 13.46
C VAL A 346 -0.86 11.18 12.05
N ASP A 347 -0.54 12.46 11.92
CA ASP A 347 -0.45 13.18 10.65
C ASP A 347 0.95 13.80 10.58
N TYR A 348 1.79 13.38 9.63
CA TYR A 348 3.18 13.87 9.61
C TYR A 348 3.29 15.29 9.05
N GLY A 349 2.20 15.82 8.47
CA GLY A 349 2.11 17.21 8.08
C GLY A 349 1.94 17.42 6.57
N ALA A 350 2.12 18.66 6.17
CA ALA A 350 1.88 19.14 4.82
C ALA A 350 3.01 18.75 3.86
N VAL A 351 2.62 18.35 2.65
CA VAL A 351 3.53 17.95 1.58
C VAL A 351 3.24 18.74 0.32
N ARG A 352 4.29 19.21 -0.35
CA ARG A 352 4.20 19.60 -1.75
C ARG A 352 4.52 18.43 -2.65
N ASP A 353 3.77 18.32 -3.72
CA ASP A 353 3.83 17.22 -4.68
C ASP A 353 3.79 17.73 -6.13
N PHE A 354 3.54 16.84 -7.09
CA PHE A 354 3.48 17.19 -8.50
C PHE A 354 2.30 18.11 -8.87
N GLY A 355 1.24 18.13 -8.05
CA GLY A 355 0.06 18.98 -8.19
C GLY A 355 -0.80 18.69 -9.42
N GLN A 356 -0.84 17.43 -9.88
CA GLN A 356 -1.76 17.01 -10.94
C GLN A 356 -3.19 16.82 -10.42
N SER A 357 -3.35 16.38 -9.17
CA SER A 357 -4.59 16.35 -8.40
C SER A 357 -5.01 17.76 -7.99
N ASP A 358 -4.18 18.42 -7.19
CA ASP A 358 -4.37 19.81 -6.77
C ASP A 358 -3.19 20.72 -7.14
N PRO A 359 -3.36 21.65 -8.10
CA PRO A 359 -2.34 22.65 -8.45
C PRO A 359 -1.86 23.52 -7.27
N ALA A 360 -2.63 23.66 -6.20
CA ALA A 360 -2.23 24.41 -5.01
C ALA A 360 -1.17 23.68 -4.17
N ALA A 361 -1.20 22.34 -4.15
CA ALA A 361 -0.23 21.49 -3.47
C ALA A 361 1.14 21.49 -4.14
N LYS A 362 1.18 21.78 -5.45
CA LYS A 362 2.37 21.73 -6.31
C LYS A 362 3.66 22.31 -5.70
N PHE A 363 4.79 21.65 -5.99
CA PHE A 363 6.15 22.18 -5.85
C PHE A 363 6.27 23.63 -6.36
N LYS A 364 7.08 24.44 -5.67
CA LYS A 364 7.20 25.88 -5.96
C LYS A 364 8.50 26.25 -6.66
N VAL A 365 9.57 25.46 -6.48
CA VAL A 365 10.85 25.72 -7.14
C VAL A 365 11.42 24.46 -7.77
N ALA A 366 12.24 24.62 -8.80
CA ALA A 366 12.84 23.52 -9.56
C ALA A 366 13.79 22.61 -8.74
N GLY A 367 14.15 23.02 -7.53
CA GLY A 367 14.98 22.24 -6.60
C GLY A 367 14.21 21.55 -5.48
N ASP A 368 12.87 21.63 -5.47
CA ASP A 368 12.07 20.85 -4.53
C ASP A 368 12.28 19.36 -4.85
N GLY A 369 12.70 18.59 -3.84
CA GLY A 369 12.82 17.15 -3.95
C GLY A 369 11.44 16.48 -4.02
N PRO A 370 11.38 15.18 -4.37
CA PRO A 370 10.12 14.44 -4.35
C PRO A 370 9.47 14.54 -2.96
N LEU A 371 8.17 14.85 -2.94
CA LEU A 371 7.33 14.94 -1.75
C LEU A 371 7.91 15.84 -0.66
N LEU A 372 8.07 17.13 -0.96
CA LEU A 372 8.67 18.11 -0.05
C LEU A 372 7.79 18.31 1.18
N GLN A 373 8.24 17.75 2.30
CA GLN A 373 7.60 17.89 3.61
C GLN A 373 7.84 19.29 4.19
N ILE A 374 6.79 19.90 4.74
CA ILE A 374 6.86 21.23 5.36
C ILE A 374 7.09 21.08 6.87
N PRO A 375 8.26 21.46 7.42
CA PRO A 375 8.55 21.27 8.84
C PRO A 375 7.57 21.99 9.77
N GLY A 376 7.31 21.40 10.94
CA GLY A 376 6.47 22.00 11.98
C GLY A 376 4.97 21.94 11.71
N THR A 377 4.54 21.17 10.71
CA THR A 377 3.11 21.02 10.34
C THR A 377 2.47 19.71 10.81
N GLY A 378 3.25 18.76 11.33
CA GLY A 378 2.74 17.49 11.84
C GLY A 378 1.89 17.64 13.11
N VAL A 379 0.87 16.80 13.23
CA VAL A 379 -0.16 16.84 14.29
C VAL A 379 -0.52 15.43 14.75
N ILE A 380 -0.82 15.28 16.04
CA ILE A 380 -1.53 14.09 16.55
C ILE A 380 -2.96 14.52 16.87
N TRP A 381 -3.93 13.98 16.13
CA TRP A 381 -5.34 14.23 16.36
C TRP A 381 -5.89 13.25 17.39
N LYS A 382 -6.72 13.73 18.31
CA LYS A 382 -7.43 12.90 19.28
C LYS A 382 -8.93 12.97 19.00
N ILE A 383 -9.52 11.84 18.62
CA ILE A 383 -10.94 11.70 18.37
C ILE A 383 -11.53 10.88 19.51
N CYS A 384 -12.34 11.54 20.35
CA CYS A 384 -13.00 10.90 21.48
C CYS A 384 -14.49 10.72 21.21
N PRO A 385 -15.07 9.64 21.74
CA PRO A 385 -16.47 9.37 21.54
C PRO A 385 -17.26 10.31 22.45
N ARG A 386 -18.10 11.18 21.87
CA ARG A 386 -18.88 12.19 22.61
C ARG A 386 -20.21 11.65 23.11
#